data_AF-A0A3B8YTJ2-F1
#
_entry.id   AF-A0A3B8YTJ2-F1
#
_cell.length_a   1.000
_cell.length_b   1.000
_cell.length_c   1.000
_cell.angle_alpha   90.00
_cell.angle_beta   90.00
_cell.angle_gamma   90.00
#
_symmetry.space_group_name_H-M   'P 1'
#
loop_
_entity.id
_entity.type
_entity.pdbx_description
1 polymer ?
#
loop_
_entity_poly.entity_id
_entity_poly.type
_entity_poly.pdbx_seq_one_letter_code
_entity_poly.pdbx_strand_id
1 'polypeptide(L)'
;MLALTASVSAGETGTAPKTYPPNSKSNPLPPTFADVAYGKHARNKLDFWQAKSETPTPVIMILHGGGWMAGSKGNVSRSPRFPNLRAILGEGISVVAIDYRLIGKHTEGATPPVKATLHDAARAVQFVRSKAREWNIDKERIASYGNSAGGCSSLWLAYHDDMADPKSEDPVARESTRLWCAAGSGAQTTLDPRQLQEWFSNPGYGGHAFGKYEYGKNFEKFLADREKLLPW
;
A
#
# COMPACT_ATOMS: atom_id res chain seq x y z
N MET A 1 6.45 19.73 36.10
CA MET A 1 6.82 18.46 35.44
C MET A 1 5.98 17.37 36.12
N LEU A 2 4.84 17.00 35.52
CA LEU A 2 3.94 15.97 36.07
C LEU A 2 3.94 14.82 35.06
N ALA A 3 4.57 13.71 35.41
CA ALA A 3 4.58 12.50 34.58
C ALA A 3 3.34 11.66 34.96
N LEU A 4 2.39 11.53 34.04
CA LEU A 4 1.30 10.57 34.14
C LEU A 4 1.84 9.21 33.66
N THR A 5 2.12 8.29 34.58
CA THR A 5 2.38 6.88 34.25
C THR A 5 1.05 6.15 34.13
N ALA A 6 0.59 5.92 32.90
CA ALA A 6 -0.52 5.00 32.64
C ALA A 6 0.03 3.57 32.61
N SER A 7 -0.27 2.77 33.62
CA SER A 7 -0.05 1.32 33.60
C SER A 7 -1.10 0.68 32.68
N VAL A 8 -0.66 0.13 31.55
CA VAL A 8 -1.52 -0.74 30.72
C VAL A 8 -1.67 -2.07 31.45
N SER A 9 -2.90 -2.37 31.88
CA SER A 9 -3.29 -3.72 32.28
C SER A 9 -3.26 -4.62 31.05
N ALA A 10 -2.35 -5.59 31.05
CA ALA A 10 -2.39 -6.69 30.09
C ALA A 10 -3.59 -7.58 30.47
N GLY A 11 -4.66 -7.52 29.67
CA GLY A 11 -5.73 -8.50 29.77
C GLY A 11 -5.19 -9.89 29.46
N GLU A 12 -5.33 -10.81 30.41
CA GLU A 12 -5.01 -12.23 30.22
C GLU A 12 -5.98 -12.86 29.22
N THR A 13 -5.57 -13.03 27.96
CA THR A 13 -6.27 -13.92 27.03
C THR A 13 -5.60 -15.28 27.06
N GLY A 14 -6.14 -16.20 27.88
CA GLY A 14 -5.63 -17.55 28.12
C GLY A 14 -5.79 -18.54 26.95
N THR A 15 -5.33 -18.20 25.74
CA THR A 15 -5.09 -19.19 24.68
C THR A 15 -3.63 -19.12 24.24
N ALA A 16 -2.98 -20.27 24.08
CA ALA A 16 -1.63 -20.32 23.53
C ALA A 16 -1.61 -19.58 22.17
N PRO A 17 -0.55 -18.81 21.85
CA PRO A 17 -0.51 -18.07 20.59
C PRO A 17 -0.69 -19.05 19.43
N LYS A 18 -1.69 -18.81 18.57
CA LYS A 18 -1.85 -19.58 17.34
C LYS A 18 -0.58 -19.41 16.50
N THR A 19 0.06 -20.52 16.15
CA THR A 19 1.23 -20.50 15.27
C THR A 19 0.78 -20.74 13.84
N TYR A 20 1.27 -19.89 12.93
CA TYR A 20 0.97 -19.98 11.51
C TYR A 20 2.27 -20.14 10.73
N PRO A 21 2.35 -21.06 9.75
CA PRO A 21 3.53 -21.15 8.91
C PRO A 21 3.71 -19.83 8.13
N PRO A 22 4.96 -19.36 7.93
CA PRO A 22 5.22 -18.11 7.23
C PRO A 22 4.80 -18.20 5.76
N ASN A 23 4.58 -17.04 5.14
CA ASN A 23 4.47 -16.93 3.69
C ASN A 23 5.77 -17.43 3.04
N SER A 24 5.67 -18.29 2.03
CA SER A 24 6.86 -18.83 1.35
C SER A 24 6.59 -19.19 -0.10
N LYS A 25 7.64 -19.20 -0.92
CA LYS A 25 7.55 -19.64 -2.32
C LYS A 25 7.16 -21.11 -2.44
N SER A 26 7.55 -21.95 -1.48
CA SER A 26 7.24 -23.38 -1.45
C SER A 26 5.83 -23.68 -0.95
N ASN A 27 5.17 -22.73 -0.28
CA ASN A 27 3.83 -22.89 0.26
C ASN A 27 3.01 -21.57 0.19
N PRO A 28 2.79 -21.02 -1.02
CA PRO A 28 1.98 -19.82 -1.16
C PRO A 28 0.53 -20.11 -0.78
N LEU A 29 -0.09 -19.19 -0.04
CA LEU A 29 -1.53 -19.27 0.20
C LEU A 29 -2.26 -18.80 -1.08
N PRO A 30 -3.07 -19.65 -1.74
CA PRO A 30 -3.83 -19.23 -2.91
C PRO A 30 -4.92 -18.22 -2.52
N PRO A 31 -5.19 -17.19 -3.35
CA PRO A 31 -6.27 -16.24 -3.09
C PRO A 31 -7.65 -16.86 -3.34
N THR A 32 -8.66 -16.30 -2.68
CA THR A 32 -10.07 -16.58 -2.94
C THR A 32 -10.47 -16.08 -4.33
N PHE A 33 -10.03 -14.88 -4.70
CA PHE A 33 -10.16 -14.33 -6.06
C PHE A 33 -8.78 -13.88 -6.55
N ALA A 34 -8.34 -14.43 -7.69
CA ALA A 34 -7.08 -14.10 -8.32
C ALA A 34 -7.27 -13.12 -9.49
N ASP A 35 -6.30 -12.23 -9.72
CA ASP A 35 -6.19 -11.39 -10.91
C ASP A 35 -7.43 -10.55 -11.25
N VAL A 36 -8.14 -10.09 -10.20
CA VAL A 36 -9.30 -9.21 -10.33
C VAL A 36 -8.84 -7.85 -10.85
N ALA A 37 -9.42 -7.37 -11.95
CA ALA A 37 -9.11 -6.06 -12.50
C ALA A 37 -9.77 -4.95 -11.69
N TYR A 38 -8.99 -3.99 -11.21
CA TYR A 38 -9.50 -2.81 -10.46
C TYR A 38 -9.42 -1.50 -11.25
N GLY A 39 -8.77 -1.52 -12.41
CA GLY A 39 -8.54 -0.36 -13.26
C GLY A 39 -8.28 -0.76 -14.71
N LYS A 40 -8.14 0.24 -15.58
CA LYS A 40 -8.02 0.04 -17.04
C LYS A 40 -6.67 -0.50 -17.48
N HIS A 41 -5.60 -0.25 -16.72
CA HIS A 41 -4.27 -0.67 -17.09
C HIS A 41 -4.10 -2.18 -16.85
N ALA A 42 -3.35 -2.88 -17.71
CA ALA A 42 -3.17 -4.33 -17.61
C ALA A 42 -2.58 -4.81 -16.26
N ARG A 43 -1.79 -3.95 -15.61
CA ARG A 43 -1.25 -4.18 -14.26
C ARG A 43 -2.19 -3.84 -13.12
N ASN A 44 -3.36 -3.23 -13.36
CA ASN A 44 -4.33 -2.94 -12.30
C ASN A 44 -5.06 -4.23 -11.91
N LYS A 45 -4.32 -5.14 -11.27
CA LYS A 45 -4.73 -6.47 -10.86
C LYS A 45 -4.55 -6.62 -9.37
N LEU A 46 -5.50 -7.28 -8.71
CA LEU A 46 -5.41 -7.62 -7.31
C LEU A 46 -5.71 -9.09 -7.07
N ASP A 47 -5.20 -9.60 -5.96
CA ASP A 47 -5.57 -10.88 -5.35
C ASP A 47 -6.27 -10.60 -4.02
N PHE A 48 -7.37 -11.31 -3.76
CA PHE A 48 -8.16 -11.20 -2.54
C PHE A 48 -8.17 -12.52 -1.78
N TRP A 49 -7.82 -12.48 -0.50
CA TRP A 49 -8.01 -13.57 0.45
C TRP A 49 -9.11 -13.17 1.42
N GLN A 50 -10.25 -13.85 1.31
CA GLN A 50 -11.41 -13.57 2.15
C GLN A 50 -11.27 -14.29 3.50
N ALA A 51 -11.39 -13.55 4.59
CA ALA A 51 -11.54 -14.16 5.91
C ALA A 51 -12.94 -14.77 6.06
N LYS A 52 -13.03 -15.90 6.77
CA LYS A 52 -14.32 -16.53 7.06
C LYS A 52 -15.02 -15.75 8.16
N SER A 53 -16.21 -15.20 7.88
CA SER A 53 -17.02 -14.46 8.83
C SER A 53 -18.48 -14.42 8.39
N GLU A 54 -19.40 -14.39 9.36
CA GLU A 54 -20.83 -14.14 9.12
C GLU A 54 -21.14 -12.64 9.00
N THR A 55 -20.23 -11.77 9.46
CA THR A 55 -20.37 -10.31 9.41
C THR A 55 -19.27 -9.67 8.57
N PRO A 56 -19.48 -8.44 8.06
CA PRO A 56 -18.47 -7.76 7.23
C PRO A 56 -17.11 -7.66 7.92
N THR A 57 -16.07 -8.11 7.22
CA THR A 57 -14.70 -8.15 7.77
C THR A 57 -13.93 -6.86 7.48
N PRO A 58 -13.04 -6.40 8.37
CA PRO A 58 -12.04 -5.39 8.01
C PRO A 58 -11.10 -5.95 6.94
N VAL A 59 -10.45 -5.05 6.20
CA VAL A 59 -9.53 -5.41 5.12
C VAL A 59 -8.17 -4.76 5.32
N ILE A 60 -7.09 -5.49 5.04
CA ILE A 60 -5.76 -4.90 4.85
C ILE A 60 -5.32 -5.01 3.39
N MET A 61 -5.02 -3.88 2.77
CA MET A 61 -4.44 -3.80 1.43
C MET A 61 -2.91 -3.76 1.51
N ILE A 62 -2.24 -4.77 0.93
CA ILE A 62 -0.79 -4.93 0.95
C ILE A 62 -0.18 -4.46 -0.38
N LEU A 63 0.74 -3.50 -0.27
CA LEU A 63 1.48 -2.89 -1.37
C LEU A 63 2.89 -3.46 -1.42
N HIS A 64 3.27 -4.05 -2.55
CA HIS A 64 4.60 -4.65 -2.71
C HIS A 64 5.72 -3.58 -2.75
N GLY A 65 6.97 -3.98 -2.50
CA GLY A 65 8.13 -3.10 -2.64
C GLY A 65 8.68 -3.06 -4.08
N GLY A 66 9.94 -2.63 -4.24
CA GLY A 66 10.64 -2.67 -5.53
C GLY A 66 10.87 -1.31 -6.19
N GLY A 67 10.93 -0.23 -5.42
CA GLY A 67 11.24 1.12 -5.93
C GLY A 67 10.26 1.61 -7.00
N TRP A 68 9.01 1.11 -6.99
CA TRP A 68 8.03 1.25 -8.08
C TRP A 68 8.50 0.82 -9.47
N MET A 69 9.68 0.20 -9.61
CA MET A 69 10.25 -0.23 -10.88
C MET A 69 10.13 -1.75 -11.08
N ALA A 70 9.83 -2.49 -10.01
CA ALA A 70 9.71 -3.93 -10.00
C ALA A 70 8.73 -4.40 -8.91
N GLY A 71 8.53 -5.72 -8.84
CA GLY A 71 7.69 -6.37 -7.84
C GLY A 71 6.35 -6.85 -8.40
N SER A 72 5.63 -7.58 -7.55
CA SER A 72 4.28 -8.05 -7.84
C SER A 72 3.50 -8.37 -6.57
N LYS A 73 2.16 -8.28 -6.64
CA LYS A 73 1.21 -8.81 -5.64
C LYS A 73 1.50 -10.25 -5.23
N GLY A 74 2.02 -11.07 -6.14
CA GLY A 74 2.37 -12.47 -5.86
C GLY A 74 3.47 -12.62 -4.79
N ASN A 75 4.26 -11.59 -4.52
CA ASN A 75 5.26 -11.62 -3.46
C ASN A 75 4.65 -11.72 -2.05
N VAL A 76 3.42 -11.23 -1.87
CA VAL A 76 2.75 -11.13 -0.57
C VAL A 76 2.53 -12.51 0.05
N SER A 77 2.03 -13.48 -0.72
CA SER A 77 1.83 -14.85 -0.23
C SER A 77 3.09 -15.72 -0.31
N ARG A 78 4.15 -15.24 -0.98
CA ARG A 78 5.36 -16.01 -1.29
C ARG A 78 6.61 -15.61 -0.50
N SER A 79 6.57 -14.54 0.28
CA SER A 79 7.74 -14.03 0.98
C SER A 79 7.46 -13.76 2.46
N PRO A 80 8.34 -14.21 3.38
CA PRO A 80 8.19 -13.95 4.81
C PRO A 80 8.47 -12.49 5.18
N ARG A 81 8.86 -11.64 4.21
CA ARG A 81 9.02 -10.19 4.40
C ARG A 81 7.69 -9.44 4.48
N PHE A 82 6.59 -10.08 4.09
CA PHE A 82 5.24 -9.53 4.21
C PHE A 82 4.52 -10.12 5.43
N PRO A 83 3.53 -9.40 5.99
CA PRO A 83 2.68 -9.89 7.06
C PRO A 83 2.10 -11.27 6.74
N ASN A 84 2.10 -12.16 7.74
CA ASN A 84 1.66 -13.53 7.55
C ASN A 84 0.16 -13.58 7.21
N LEU A 85 -0.16 -14.02 5.99
CA LEU A 85 -1.55 -14.02 5.50
C LEU A 85 -2.45 -14.94 6.34
N ARG A 86 -1.94 -16.10 6.74
CA ARG A 86 -2.71 -17.07 7.53
C ARG A 86 -3.02 -16.54 8.92
N ALA A 87 -2.09 -15.79 9.52
CA ALA A 87 -2.33 -15.12 10.79
C ALA A 87 -3.40 -14.03 10.66
N ILE A 88 -3.29 -13.16 9.65
CA ILE A 88 -4.26 -12.07 9.42
C ILE A 88 -5.68 -12.62 9.19
N LEU A 89 -5.80 -13.64 8.32
CA LEU A 89 -7.08 -14.30 8.05
C LEU A 89 -7.64 -15.02 9.29
N GLY A 90 -6.74 -15.56 10.13
CA GLY A 90 -7.07 -16.23 11.39
C GLY A 90 -7.64 -15.29 12.46
N GLU A 91 -7.39 -13.99 12.33
CA GLU A 91 -7.96 -12.91 13.14
C GLU A 91 -9.22 -12.29 12.51
N GLY A 92 -9.75 -12.89 11.44
CA GLY A 92 -10.98 -12.42 10.80
C GLY A 92 -10.80 -11.18 9.91
N ILE A 93 -9.57 -10.89 9.48
CA ILE A 93 -9.24 -9.75 8.62
C ILE A 93 -9.00 -10.26 7.20
N SER A 94 -9.72 -9.73 6.22
CA SER A 94 -9.51 -10.07 4.81
C SER A 94 -8.28 -9.34 4.26
N VAL A 95 -7.62 -9.91 3.25
CA VAL A 95 -6.40 -9.35 2.67
C VAL A 95 -6.57 -9.09 1.19
N VAL A 96 -6.12 -7.92 0.73
CA VAL A 96 -5.96 -7.59 -0.69
C VAL A 96 -4.49 -7.36 -0.97
N ALA A 97 -3.95 -7.88 -2.07
CA ALA A 97 -2.63 -7.50 -2.58
C ALA A 97 -2.75 -7.00 -4.01
N ILE A 98 -2.10 -5.88 -4.35
CA ILE A 98 -2.27 -5.24 -5.67
C ILE A 98 -0.96 -5.19 -6.44
N ASP A 99 -1.05 -5.38 -7.76
CA ASP A 99 -0.09 -4.85 -8.71
C ASP A 99 -0.48 -3.41 -9.05
N TYR A 100 0.50 -2.56 -9.31
CA TYR A 100 0.32 -1.19 -9.83
C TYR A 100 1.27 -0.95 -11.01
N ARG A 101 1.06 0.13 -11.77
CA ARG A 101 1.97 0.54 -12.85
C ARG A 101 3.40 0.70 -12.34
N LEU A 102 4.38 0.27 -13.13
CA LEU A 102 5.79 0.36 -12.78
C LEU A 102 6.49 1.46 -13.58
N ILE A 103 7.26 2.28 -12.87
CA ILE A 103 8.05 3.38 -13.43
C ILE A 103 9.02 2.86 -14.49
N GLY A 104 9.03 3.53 -15.64
CA GLY A 104 9.91 3.23 -16.77
C GLY A 104 9.43 2.10 -17.69
N LYS A 105 8.24 1.56 -17.45
CA LYS A 105 7.61 0.54 -18.32
C LYS A 105 6.13 0.77 -18.61
N HIS A 106 5.43 1.43 -17.68
CA HIS A 106 3.97 1.46 -17.64
C HIS A 106 3.43 2.80 -17.12
N THR A 107 4.24 3.85 -17.08
CA THR A 107 3.87 5.16 -16.51
C THR A 107 3.89 6.26 -17.56
N GLU A 108 3.69 5.89 -18.82
CA GLU A 108 3.60 6.81 -19.94
C GLU A 108 2.48 7.82 -19.68
N GLY A 109 2.76 9.11 -19.91
CA GLY A 109 1.80 10.20 -19.71
C GLY A 109 1.60 10.66 -18.25
N ALA A 110 2.25 10.05 -17.27
CA ALA A 110 2.24 10.52 -15.89
C ALA A 110 3.50 11.34 -15.56
N THR A 111 3.32 12.55 -15.04
CA THR A 111 4.42 13.41 -14.57
C THR A 111 4.09 13.95 -13.17
N PRO A 112 4.90 13.62 -12.15
CA PRO A 112 6.02 12.67 -12.18
C PRO A 112 5.54 11.21 -12.36
N PRO A 113 6.40 10.28 -12.82
CA PRO A 113 6.04 8.87 -13.04
C PRO A 113 5.42 8.17 -11.82
N VAL A 114 5.88 8.49 -10.61
CA VAL A 114 5.34 7.95 -9.34
C VAL A 114 3.85 8.28 -9.14
N LYS A 115 3.33 9.36 -9.74
CA LYS A 115 1.91 9.73 -9.65
C LYS A 115 1.01 8.61 -10.17
N ALA A 116 1.39 7.94 -11.26
CA ALA A 116 0.64 6.81 -11.79
C ALA A 116 0.52 5.65 -10.79
N THR A 117 1.60 5.36 -10.06
CA THR A 117 1.65 4.21 -9.15
C THR A 117 0.85 4.47 -7.88
N LEU A 118 0.89 5.72 -7.38
CA LEU A 118 0.12 6.18 -6.23
C LEU A 118 -1.37 6.27 -6.53
N HIS A 119 -1.73 6.81 -7.71
CA HIS A 119 -3.13 6.86 -8.15
C HIS A 119 -3.71 5.46 -8.42
N ASP A 120 -2.90 4.51 -8.88
CA ASP A 120 -3.34 3.11 -9.00
C ASP A 120 -3.67 2.50 -7.64
N ALA A 121 -2.86 2.80 -6.62
CA ALA A 121 -3.13 2.35 -5.25
C ALA A 121 -4.40 2.98 -4.67
N ALA A 122 -4.62 4.28 -4.91
CA ALA A 122 -5.85 4.97 -4.53
C ALA A 122 -7.07 4.36 -5.22
N ARG A 123 -6.96 4.10 -6.54
CA ARG A 123 -8.00 3.44 -7.31
C ARG A 123 -8.33 2.04 -6.78
N ALA A 124 -7.32 1.30 -6.32
CA ALA A 124 -7.55 0.00 -5.71
C ALA A 124 -8.33 0.10 -4.39
N VAL A 125 -8.08 1.09 -3.54
CA VAL A 125 -8.89 1.33 -2.31
C VAL A 125 -10.36 1.54 -2.68
N GLN A 126 -10.62 2.43 -3.64
CA GLN A 126 -11.97 2.71 -4.12
C GLN A 126 -12.66 1.46 -4.69
N PHE A 127 -11.94 0.69 -5.50
CA PHE A 127 -12.46 -0.55 -6.05
C PHE A 127 -12.81 -1.57 -4.96
N VAL A 128 -11.93 -1.75 -3.97
CA VAL A 128 -12.20 -2.64 -2.83
C VAL A 128 -13.44 -2.16 -2.06
N ARG A 129 -13.59 -0.85 -1.79
CA ARG A 129 -14.82 -0.32 -1.17
C ARG A 129 -16.07 -0.62 -1.99
N SER A 130 -16.00 -0.49 -3.33
CA SER A 130 -17.13 -0.80 -4.21
C SER A 130 -17.57 -2.27 -4.15
N LYS A 131 -16.70 -3.17 -3.66
CA LYS A 131 -16.95 -4.61 -3.50
C LYS A 131 -17.48 -4.99 -2.12
N ALA A 132 -17.76 -4.02 -1.25
CA ALA A 132 -18.13 -4.26 0.15
C ALA A 132 -19.18 -5.35 0.36
N ARG A 133 -20.33 -5.21 -0.31
CA ARG A 133 -21.43 -6.16 -0.22
C ARG A 133 -21.09 -7.52 -0.83
N GLU A 134 -20.42 -7.53 -1.98
CA GLU A 134 -20.08 -8.75 -2.71
C GLU A 134 -19.06 -9.60 -1.95
N TRP A 135 -18.09 -8.97 -1.30
CA TRP A 135 -16.98 -9.65 -0.63
C TRP A 135 -17.16 -9.75 0.89
N ASN A 136 -18.32 -9.34 1.42
CA ASN A 136 -18.61 -9.29 2.85
C ASN A 136 -17.49 -8.59 3.64
N ILE A 137 -17.16 -7.37 3.22
CA ILE A 137 -16.14 -6.53 3.86
C ILE A 137 -16.75 -5.22 4.36
N ASP A 138 -16.25 -4.74 5.48
CA ASP A 138 -16.59 -3.44 6.04
C ASP A 138 -15.79 -2.38 5.28
N LYS A 139 -16.50 -1.58 4.47
CA LYS A 139 -15.87 -0.57 3.63
C LYS A 139 -15.21 0.54 4.44
N GLU A 140 -15.64 0.78 5.68
CA GLU A 140 -15.05 1.81 6.55
C GLU A 140 -13.78 1.34 7.27
N ARG A 141 -13.50 0.03 7.27
CA ARG A 141 -12.35 -0.56 7.98
C ARG A 141 -11.34 -1.16 7.01
N ILE A 142 -10.82 -0.30 6.12
CA ILE A 142 -9.74 -0.65 5.19
C ILE A 142 -8.43 -0.03 5.66
N ALA A 143 -7.49 -0.89 6.06
CA ALA A 143 -6.12 -0.53 6.38
C ALA A 143 -5.19 -0.76 5.18
N SER A 144 -4.00 -0.13 5.21
CA SER A 144 -2.93 -0.44 4.26
C SER A 144 -1.65 -0.87 4.97
N TYR A 145 -0.87 -1.70 4.29
CA TYR A 145 0.51 -2.01 4.65
C TYR A 145 1.37 -2.01 3.40
N GLY A 146 2.63 -1.59 3.51
CA GLY A 146 3.58 -1.81 2.43
C GLY A 146 5.04 -1.89 2.85
N ASN A 147 5.85 -2.46 1.97
CA ASN A 147 7.30 -2.56 2.17
C ASN A 147 8.04 -1.64 1.19
N SER A 148 9.07 -0.91 1.65
CA SER A 148 9.89 -0.04 0.79
C SER A 148 9.03 0.98 0.02
N ALA A 149 9.05 0.96 -1.32
CA ALA A 149 8.17 1.76 -2.18
C ALA A 149 6.68 1.57 -1.85
N GLY A 150 6.22 0.35 -1.56
CA GLY A 150 4.85 0.11 -1.13
C GLY A 150 4.56 0.72 0.24
N GLY A 151 5.57 0.84 1.11
CA GLY A 151 5.46 1.55 2.38
C GLY A 151 5.27 3.05 2.17
N CYS A 152 5.98 3.63 1.21
CA CYS A 152 5.74 5.02 0.78
C CYS A 152 4.33 5.20 0.20
N SER A 153 3.87 4.28 -0.65
CA SER A 153 2.49 4.30 -1.19
C SER A 153 1.44 4.18 -0.08
N SER A 154 1.69 3.34 0.93
CA SER A 154 0.84 3.15 2.11
C SER A 154 0.69 4.46 2.90
N LEU A 155 1.81 5.13 3.18
CA LEU A 155 1.82 6.41 3.88
C LEU A 155 1.22 7.53 3.03
N TRP A 156 1.50 7.57 1.73
CA TRP A 156 0.88 8.54 0.83
C TRP A 156 -0.65 8.41 0.83
N LEU A 157 -1.19 7.18 0.81
CA LEU A 157 -2.64 6.94 0.93
C LEU A 157 -3.21 7.40 2.28
N ALA A 158 -2.41 7.40 3.35
CA ALA A 158 -2.86 7.87 4.65
C ALA A 158 -2.93 9.41 4.74
N TYR A 159 -2.06 10.12 4.00
CA TYR A 159 -1.84 11.56 4.18
C TYR A 159 -2.20 12.44 2.99
N HIS A 160 -2.48 11.88 1.80
CA HIS A 160 -3.02 12.65 0.68
C HIS A 160 -4.46 13.12 0.95
N ASP A 161 -5.03 14.00 0.12
CA ASP A 161 -6.46 14.39 0.20
C ASP A 161 -7.40 13.32 -0.35
N ASP A 162 -8.65 13.30 0.13
CA ASP A 162 -9.62 12.29 -0.31
C ASP A 162 -9.90 12.51 -1.80
N MET A 163 -9.89 11.42 -2.56
CA MET A 163 -10.08 11.46 -4.01
C MET A 163 -11.46 10.96 -4.43
N ALA A 164 -12.40 10.82 -3.50
CA ALA A 164 -13.80 10.61 -3.83
C ALA A 164 -14.31 11.74 -4.74
N ASP A 165 -14.90 11.38 -5.86
CA ASP A 165 -15.67 12.29 -6.71
C ASP A 165 -17.14 11.85 -6.71
N PRO A 166 -17.98 12.42 -5.83
CA PRO A 166 -19.40 12.06 -5.75
C PRO A 166 -20.18 12.27 -7.06
N LYS A 167 -19.67 13.10 -7.97
CA LYS A 167 -20.31 13.44 -9.25
C LYS A 167 -19.77 12.64 -10.42
N SER A 168 -18.78 11.76 -10.20
CA SER A 168 -18.19 10.94 -11.24
C SER A 168 -19.21 9.99 -11.88
N GLU A 169 -19.17 9.83 -13.20
CA GLU A 169 -19.92 8.78 -13.92
C GLU A 169 -19.39 7.36 -13.61
N ASP A 170 -18.13 7.24 -13.21
CA ASP A 170 -17.56 6.00 -12.71
C ASP A 170 -17.95 5.80 -11.23
N PRO A 171 -18.81 4.82 -10.90
CA PRO A 171 -19.29 4.62 -9.54
C PRO A 171 -18.18 4.23 -8.57
N VAL A 172 -17.08 3.63 -9.04
CA VAL A 172 -15.94 3.31 -8.18
C VAL A 172 -15.23 4.58 -7.75
N ALA A 173 -15.09 5.58 -8.63
CA ALA A 173 -14.44 6.85 -8.28
C ALA A 173 -15.22 7.69 -7.25
N ARG A 174 -16.49 7.34 -6.99
CA ARG A 174 -17.29 7.95 -5.91
C ARG A 174 -16.91 7.46 -4.53
N GLU A 175 -16.26 6.30 -4.42
CA GLU A 175 -15.81 5.77 -3.14
C GLU A 175 -14.62 6.56 -2.59
N SER A 176 -14.51 6.63 -1.27
CA SER A 176 -13.41 7.31 -0.58
C SER A 176 -12.07 6.57 -0.71
N THR A 177 -10.98 7.31 -0.77
CA THR A 177 -9.62 6.77 -0.66
C THR A 177 -9.09 6.77 0.77
N ARG A 178 -9.84 7.33 1.74
CA ARG A 178 -9.44 7.36 3.15
C ARG A 178 -9.23 5.95 3.70
N LEU A 179 -8.12 5.76 4.39
CA LEU A 179 -7.79 4.54 5.11
C LEU A 179 -8.18 4.66 6.58
N TRP A 180 -8.52 3.53 7.19
CA TRP A 180 -8.72 3.39 8.63
C TRP A 180 -7.40 3.53 9.39
N CYS A 181 -6.35 2.89 8.90
CA CYS A 181 -4.98 3.05 9.37
C CYS A 181 -3.97 2.62 8.29
N ALA A 182 -2.71 3.01 8.46
CA ALA A 182 -1.63 2.64 7.55
C ALA A 182 -0.41 2.16 8.33
N ALA A 183 0.29 1.18 7.77
CA ALA A 183 1.54 0.66 8.29
C ALA A 183 2.58 0.51 7.17
N GLY A 184 3.85 0.42 7.54
CA GLY A 184 4.92 0.18 6.58
C GLY A 184 6.18 -0.38 7.20
N SER A 185 6.99 -1.06 6.39
CA SER A 185 8.30 -1.58 6.77
C SER A 185 9.38 -1.08 5.81
N GLY A 186 10.43 -0.46 6.35
CA GLY A 186 11.49 0.16 5.55
C GLY A 186 10.95 1.18 4.55
N ALA A 187 9.89 1.90 4.92
CA ALA A 187 9.19 2.81 4.02
C ALA A 187 10.08 3.99 3.65
N GLN A 188 10.07 4.36 2.37
CA GLN A 188 10.55 5.67 1.97
C GLN A 188 9.50 6.69 2.46
N THR A 189 9.82 7.44 3.53
CA THR A 189 8.84 8.29 4.23
C THR A 189 8.64 9.65 3.58
N THR A 190 9.48 10.02 2.62
CA THR A 190 9.35 11.27 1.86
C THR A 190 9.85 11.12 0.42
N LEU A 191 9.21 11.86 -0.48
CA LEU A 191 9.62 12.06 -1.87
C LEU A 191 10.26 13.43 -2.09
N ASP A 192 10.41 14.23 -1.03
CA ASP A 192 11.03 15.55 -1.09
C ASP A 192 12.55 15.42 -0.88
N PRO A 193 13.39 15.79 -1.88
CA PRO A 193 14.84 15.73 -1.74
C PRO A 193 15.38 16.59 -0.59
N ARG A 194 14.74 17.72 -0.26
CA ARG A 194 15.19 18.55 0.87
C ARG A 194 14.98 17.82 2.19
N GLN A 195 13.80 17.24 2.40
CA GLN A 195 13.55 16.42 3.58
C GLN A 195 14.44 15.18 3.62
N LEU A 196 14.75 14.57 2.47
CA LEU A 196 15.70 13.45 2.41
C LEU A 196 17.09 13.86 2.90
N GLN A 197 17.57 15.02 2.48
CA GLN A 197 18.86 15.58 2.92
C GLN A 197 18.86 15.93 4.41
N GLU A 198 17.76 16.48 4.93
CA GLU A 198 17.63 16.87 6.32
C GLU A 198 17.51 15.67 7.27
N TRP A 199 16.80 14.62 6.87
CA TRP A 199 16.44 13.51 7.76
C TRP A 199 17.39 12.31 7.68
N PHE A 200 18.14 12.15 6.59
CA PHE A 200 18.96 10.97 6.36
C PHE A 200 20.43 11.30 6.09
N SER A 201 21.32 10.50 6.68
CA SER A 201 22.78 10.61 6.50
C SER A 201 23.29 10.20 5.11
N ASN A 202 22.43 9.58 4.27
CA ASN A 202 22.76 9.21 2.90
C ASN A 202 21.55 9.46 1.98
N PRO A 203 21.38 10.68 1.45
CA PRO A 203 20.14 11.07 0.78
C PRO A 203 20.05 10.63 -0.68
N GLY A 204 21.03 9.87 -1.20
CA GLY A 204 21.11 9.46 -2.62
C GLY A 204 20.00 8.54 -3.14
N TYR A 205 18.91 8.34 -2.39
CA TYR A 205 17.78 7.50 -2.75
C TYR A 205 16.53 8.35 -3.07
N GLY A 206 15.55 7.78 -3.76
CA GLY A 206 14.24 8.41 -3.99
C GLY A 206 14.06 9.13 -5.33
N GLY A 207 15.12 9.70 -5.93
CA GLY A 207 15.01 10.39 -7.23
C GLY A 207 14.46 9.52 -8.37
N HIS A 208 14.61 8.20 -8.28
CA HIS A 208 14.03 7.25 -9.25
C HIS A 208 12.50 7.32 -9.35
N ALA A 209 11.80 7.84 -8.33
CA ALA A 209 10.36 8.11 -8.36
C ALA A 209 9.97 9.19 -9.40
N PHE A 210 10.90 10.11 -9.68
CA PHE A 210 10.72 11.23 -10.61
C PHE A 210 11.37 10.97 -11.97
N GLY A 211 12.18 9.92 -12.09
CA GLY A 211 12.82 9.50 -13.33
C GLY A 211 14.02 8.61 -13.05
N LYS A 212 14.09 7.43 -13.71
CA LYS A 212 15.09 6.38 -13.42
C LYS A 212 16.54 6.87 -13.53
N TYR A 213 16.83 7.77 -14.47
CA TYR A 213 18.21 8.15 -14.80
C TYR A 213 18.52 9.62 -14.55
N GLU A 214 17.55 10.51 -14.71
CA GLU A 214 17.75 11.94 -14.53
C GLU A 214 18.01 12.29 -13.05
N TYR A 215 17.14 11.82 -12.16
CA TYR A 215 17.21 12.14 -10.72
C TYR A 215 17.72 10.96 -9.89
N GLY A 216 17.46 9.72 -10.33
CA GLY A 216 17.86 8.52 -9.60
C GLY A 216 19.38 8.31 -9.45
N LYS A 217 20.21 9.00 -10.24
CA LYS A 217 21.67 8.92 -10.18
C LYS A 217 22.35 10.24 -9.76
N ASN A 218 21.61 11.33 -9.65
CA ASN A 218 22.14 12.65 -9.38
C ASN A 218 21.26 13.37 -8.34
N PHE A 219 21.60 13.17 -7.07
CA PHE A 219 20.85 13.75 -5.96
C PHE A 219 20.91 15.28 -5.95
N GLU A 220 22.05 15.88 -6.31
CA GLU A 220 22.19 17.35 -6.39
C GLU A 220 21.21 17.95 -7.41
N LYS A 221 21.07 17.30 -8.57
CA LYS A 221 20.05 17.72 -9.55
C LYS A 221 18.63 17.50 -9.04
N PHE A 222 18.37 16.40 -8.33
CA PHE A 222 17.07 16.15 -7.71
C PHE A 222 16.71 17.25 -6.71
N LEU A 223 17.66 17.67 -5.88
CA LEU A 223 17.51 18.76 -4.93
C LEU A 223 17.33 20.11 -5.63
N ALA A 224 18.13 20.40 -6.65
CA ALA A 224 18.04 21.65 -7.43
C ALA A 224 16.69 21.80 -8.14
N ASP A 225 16.14 20.71 -8.68
CA ASP A 225 14.87 20.71 -9.41
C ASP A 225 13.64 20.50 -8.50
N ARG A 226 13.82 20.44 -7.16
CA ARG A 226 12.76 20.20 -6.18
C ARG A 226 11.46 20.96 -6.46
N GLU A 227 11.56 22.29 -6.62
CA GLU A 227 10.39 23.17 -6.77
C GLU A 227 9.60 22.89 -8.05
N LYS A 228 10.25 22.33 -9.08
CA LYS A 228 9.61 21.88 -10.32
C LYS A 228 8.96 20.50 -10.18
N LEU A 229 9.51 19.65 -9.33
CA LEU A 229 9.13 18.24 -9.24
C LEU A 229 8.02 17.95 -8.25
N LEU A 230 7.89 18.74 -7.19
CA LEU A 230 6.94 18.49 -6.10
C LEU A 230 5.49 18.98 -6.29
N PRO A 231 5.16 19.92 -7.20
CA PRO A 231 3.75 20.25 -7.46
C PRO A 231 3.05 19.12 -8.23
N TRP A 232 2.33 18.21 -7.55
CA TRP A 232 1.53 17.16 -8.20
C TRP A 232 0.47 16.51 -7.32
#